data_AF-A0A964VPE0-F1
#
_entry.id   AF-A0A964VPE0-F1
#
_cell.length_a   1.000
_cell.length_b   1.000
_cell.length_c   1.000
_cell.angle_alpha   90.00
_cell.angle_beta   90.00
_cell.angle_gamma   90.00
#
_symmetry.space_group_name_H-M   'P 1'
#
loop_
_entity.id
_entity.type
_entity.pdbx_description
1 polymer ?
#
loop_
_entity_poly.entity_id
_entity_poly.type
_entity_poly.pdbx_seq_one_letter_code
_entity_poly.pdbx_strand_id
1 'polypeptide(L)'
;MNVDIPTLVALVLARARTDTTAPDPKNLRVGWRTDQLLIGDIDTLMCYERNDPGAYAEIGRQVLAQVHDLPEIAALSRLAIFRGKRLLPVSDPRKRNLLEMVGELETFIGTLPAGTRKDRCSGLFHYHRGVFFNDYGCFAEAAKAQHQAADVAKKAGDVPGAAISSFVAVVYELKDALCLGVAERIETGFAELQHQYPLLITAVNGTAFEVSWGQGNAHLHLLEASVWLDQDSEEMDTWANTFNSVAEKLGSGWKDHLDFIHAVQLHRSGDMRAENALTVVATTSSVELRATALLILARRAKKEGDETGARGMVENMSEIGVQHLRAIAARLLE
;
A
#
# COMPACT_ATOMS: atom_id res chain seq x y z
N MET A 1 26.55 6.44 -9.75
CA MET A 1 27.14 6.67 -8.40
C MET A 1 26.83 5.45 -7.57
N ASN A 2 27.84 4.69 -7.11
CA ASN A 2 27.60 3.54 -6.23
C ASN A 2 27.34 4.07 -4.83
N VAL A 3 26.08 4.01 -4.38
CA VAL A 3 25.70 4.27 -2.99
C VAL A 3 26.21 3.10 -2.16
N ASP A 4 27.06 3.41 -1.20
CA ASP A 4 27.73 2.48 -0.30
C ASP A 4 26.93 2.36 1.01
N ILE A 5 26.55 1.14 1.39
CA ILE A 5 25.75 0.86 2.60
C ILE A 5 26.44 1.40 3.87
N PRO A 6 27.73 1.11 4.14
CA PRO A 6 28.46 1.68 5.26
C PRO A 6 28.37 3.21 5.34
N THR A 7 28.44 3.90 4.21
CA THR A 7 28.30 5.36 4.14
C THR A 7 26.90 5.82 4.59
N LEU A 8 25.84 5.17 4.11
CA LEU A 8 24.46 5.49 4.54
C LEU A 8 24.25 5.19 6.03
N VAL A 9 24.78 4.08 6.53
CA VAL A 9 24.73 3.72 7.95
C VAL A 9 25.43 4.78 8.80
N ALA A 10 26.64 5.19 8.42
CA ALA A 10 27.39 6.24 9.10
C ALA A 10 26.62 7.57 9.12
N LEU A 11 25.96 7.93 8.03
CA LEU A 11 25.13 9.14 7.93
C LEU A 11 23.95 9.09 8.90
N VAL A 12 23.22 7.97 8.96
CA VAL A 12 22.09 7.78 9.89
C VAL A 12 22.58 7.86 11.34
N LEU A 13 23.69 7.22 11.68
CA LEU A 13 24.24 7.24 13.04
C LEU A 13 24.71 8.63 13.47
N ALA A 14 25.44 9.33 12.60
CA ALA A 14 25.87 10.70 12.85
C ALA A 14 24.65 11.62 13.06
N ARG A 15 23.60 11.43 12.26
CA ARG A 15 22.35 12.18 12.39
C ARG A 15 21.63 11.86 13.69
N ALA A 16 21.41 10.58 13.98
CA ALA A 16 20.74 10.10 15.19
C ALA A 16 21.34 10.68 16.47
N ARG A 17 22.68 10.71 16.57
CA ARG A 17 23.41 11.21 17.75
C ARG A 17 23.38 12.72 17.91
N THR A 18 23.07 13.45 16.85
CA THR A 18 23.05 14.93 16.82
C THR A 18 21.65 15.51 16.58
N ASP A 19 20.62 14.65 16.51
CA ASP A 19 19.26 15.04 16.18
C ASP A 19 18.58 15.72 17.37
N THR A 20 18.77 17.03 17.48
CA THR A 20 18.11 17.88 18.48
C THR A 20 16.71 18.33 18.07
N THR A 21 16.17 17.81 16.97
CA THR A 21 14.87 18.29 16.46
C THR A 21 13.71 17.84 17.34
N ALA A 22 12.82 18.80 17.60
CA ALA A 22 11.53 18.56 18.21
C ALA A 22 10.48 18.33 17.10
N PRO A 23 9.39 17.58 17.37
CA PRO A 23 8.29 17.43 16.42
C PRO A 23 7.83 18.80 15.90
N ASP A 24 7.80 18.95 14.57
CA ASP A 24 7.30 20.16 13.93
C ASP A 24 5.76 20.17 14.05
N PRO A 25 5.16 21.12 14.79
CA PRO A 25 3.71 21.19 14.93
C PRO A 25 2.99 21.51 13.61
N LYS A 26 3.70 22.03 12.60
CA LYS A 26 3.18 22.26 11.25
C LYS A 26 3.43 21.08 10.31
N ASN A 27 4.33 20.17 10.67
CA ASN A 27 4.64 18.98 9.89
C ASN A 27 5.07 17.82 10.79
N LEU A 28 4.08 17.19 11.43
CA LEU A 28 4.27 16.12 12.41
C LEU A 28 4.95 14.87 11.85
N ARG A 29 5.05 14.74 10.51
CA ARG A 29 5.75 13.67 9.80
C ARG A 29 7.19 14.00 9.41
N VAL A 30 7.58 15.27 9.39
CA VAL A 30 8.94 15.75 9.06
C VAL A 30 9.65 16.32 10.30
N GLY A 31 9.03 16.20 11.47
CA GLY A 31 9.53 16.74 12.73
C GLY A 31 10.91 16.22 13.15
N TRP A 32 11.36 15.07 12.62
CA TRP A 32 12.65 14.52 12.97
C TRP A 32 13.53 14.22 11.78
N ARG A 33 14.72 14.80 11.79
CA ARG A 33 15.65 14.68 10.67
C ARG A 33 16.19 13.25 10.51
N THR A 34 16.28 12.48 11.59
CA THR A 34 16.66 11.07 11.50
C THR A 34 15.55 10.20 10.91
N ASP A 35 14.28 10.51 11.23
CA ASP A 35 13.12 9.83 10.63
C ASP A 35 13.04 10.12 9.13
N GLN A 36 13.13 11.41 8.75
CA GLN A 36 13.16 11.82 7.33
C GLN A 36 14.29 11.11 6.57
N LEU A 37 15.50 11.07 7.14
CA LEU A 37 16.64 10.42 6.49
C LEU A 37 16.42 8.92 6.32
N LEU A 38 16.06 8.20 7.39
CA LEU A 38 15.98 6.74 7.36
C LEU A 38 14.69 6.25 6.68
N ILE A 39 13.53 6.76 7.08
CA ILE A 39 12.21 6.29 6.63
C ILE A 39 11.72 7.01 5.37
N GLY A 40 12.26 8.20 5.05
CA GLY A 40 11.94 8.95 3.82
C GLY A 40 12.99 8.79 2.73
N ASP A 41 14.16 9.39 2.92
CA ASP A 41 15.15 9.58 1.87
C ASP A 41 15.84 8.25 1.49
N ILE A 42 16.32 7.50 2.48
CA ILE A 42 16.97 6.20 2.24
C ILE A 42 15.96 5.16 1.76
N ASP A 43 14.72 5.15 2.28
CA ASP A 43 13.65 4.30 1.77
C ASP A 43 13.37 4.59 0.29
N THR A 44 13.24 5.86 -0.09
CA THR A 44 13.02 6.29 -1.48
C THR A 44 14.15 5.79 -2.39
N LEU A 45 15.39 6.06 -1.98
CA LEU A 45 16.59 5.69 -2.75
C LEU A 45 16.74 4.17 -2.91
N MET A 46 16.54 3.40 -1.84
CA MET A 46 16.74 1.94 -1.88
C MET A 46 15.54 1.23 -2.50
N CYS A 47 14.33 1.50 -2.01
CA CYS A 47 13.14 0.72 -2.38
C CYS A 47 12.56 1.13 -3.74
N TYR A 48 12.72 2.37 -4.18
CA TYR A 48 12.10 2.86 -5.41
C TYR A 48 13.12 3.18 -6.51
N GLU A 49 14.17 3.95 -6.22
CA GLU A 49 15.15 4.31 -7.26
C GLU A 49 16.07 3.14 -7.63
N ARG A 50 16.50 2.36 -6.64
CA ARG A 50 17.37 1.19 -6.85
C ARG A 50 16.65 -0.14 -6.90
N ASN A 51 15.38 -0.18 -6.43
CA ASN A 51 14.61 -1.41 -6.30
C ASN A 51 15.34 -2.52 -5.51
N ASP A 52 16.03 -2.14 -4.42
CA ASP A 52 16.73 -3.03 -3.50
C ASP A 52 16.22 -2.86 -2.05
N PRO A 53 15.00 -3.32 -1.76
CA PRO A 53 14.46 -3.29 -0.40
C PRO A 53 15.23 -4.21 0.57
N GLY A 54 16.02 -5.16 0.06
CA GLY A 54 16.92 -5.99 0.87
C GLY A 54 18.08 -5.18 1.46
N ALA A 55 18.71 -4.33 0.65
CA ALA A 55 19.72 -3.38 1.10
C ALA A 55 19.16 -2.38 2.13
N TYR A 56 17.91 -1.94 1.94
CA TYR A 56 17.25 -1.09 2.94
C TYR A 56 17.13 -1.76 4.31
N ALA A 57 16.70 -3.03 4.33
CA ALA A 57 16.63 -3.81 5.57
C ALA A 57 18.02 -4.05 6.19
N GLU A 58 19.06 -4.20 5.37
CA GLU A 58 20.45 -4.33 5.84
C GLU A 58 20.96 -3.04 6.50
N ILE A 59 20.69 -1.87 5.90
CA ILE A 59 21.01 -0.57 6.51
C ILE A 59 20.36 -0.45 7.89
N GLY A 60 19.06 -0.77 7.99
CA GLY A 60 18.36 -0.77 9.29
C GLY A 60 18.99 -1.72 10.31
N ARG A 61 19.44 -2.91 9.88
CA ARG A 61 20.12 -3.87 10.76
C ARG A 61 21.47 -3.35 11.28
N GLN A 62 22.28 -2.75 10.42
CA GLN A 62 23.58 -2.20 10.82
C GLN A 62 23.46 -0.97 11.72
N VAL A 63 22.44 -0.13 11.50
CA VAL A 63 22.11 0.98 12.41
C VAL A 63 21.66 0.44 13.76
N LEU A 64 20.73 -0.53 13.78
CA LEU A 64 20.19 -1.13 15.01
C LEU A 64 21.31 -1.70 15.92
N ALA A 65 22.35 -2.30 15.33
CA ALA A 65 23.49 -2.84 16.05
C ALA A 65 24.38 -1.78 16.74
N GLN A 66 24.14 -0.49 16.53
CA GLN A 66 25.01 0.60 16.98
C GLN A 66 24.28 1.70 17.78
N VAL A 67 22.98 1.52 18.04
CA VAL A 67 22.10 2.52 18.68
C VAL A 67 21.43 1.98 19.95
N HIS A 68 22.12 1.13 20.70
CA HIS A 68 21.60 0.51 21.94
C HIS A 68 21.20 1.54 23.01
N ASP A 69 21.81 2.73 22.96
CA ASP A 69 21.57 3.88 23.83
C ASP A 69 20.46 4.82 23.33
N LEU A 70 19.92 4.60 22.14
CA LEU A 70 18.90 5.44 21.49
C LEU A 70 17.65 4.59 21.15
N PRO A 71 16.75 4.35 22.12
CA PRO A 71 15.66 3.38 21.97
C PRO A 71 14.67 3.75 20.85
N GLU A 72 14.40 5.04 20.60
CA GLU A 72 13.55 5.48 19.49
C GLU A 72 14.18 5.19 18.13
N ILE A 73 15.51 5.33 18.01
CA ILE A 73 16.23 5.02 16.77
C ILE A 73 16.31 3.51 16.55
N ALA A 74 16.43 2.73 17.63
CA ALA A 74 16.30 1.28 17.57
C ALA A 74 14.89 0.87 17.07
N ALA A 75 13.82 1.55 17.51
CA ALA A 75 12.46 1.30 17.02
C ALA A 75 12.33 1.62 15.52
N LEU A 76 12.78 2.79 15.08
CA LEU A 76 12.79 3.18 13.67
C LEU A 76 13.61 2.20 12.80
N SER A 77 14.75 1.75 13.31
CA SER A 77 15.60 0.77 12.62
C SER A 77 14.89 -0.58 12.47
N ARG A 78 14.19 -1.06 13.51
CA ARG A 78 13.36 -2.27 13.43
C ARG A 78 12.20 -2.10 12.43
N LEU A 79 11.57 -0.93 12.38
CA LEU A 79 10.54 -0.61 11.39
C LEU A 79 11.09 -0.59 9.96
N ALA A 80 12.29 -0.04 9.74
CA ALA A 80 12.98 -0.07 8.45
C ALA A 80 13.28 -1.52 8.00
N ILE A 81 13.79 -2.37 8.91
CA ILE A 81 14.02 -3.80 8.64
C ILE A 81 12.70 -4.49 8.26
N PHE A 82 11.62 -4.24 9.01
CA PHE A 82 10.31 -4.82 8.73
C PHE A 82 9.79 -4.39 7.36
N ARG A 83 9.83 -3.09 7.05
CA ARG A 83 9.41 -2.54 5.77
C ARG A 83 10.22 -3.11 4.60
N GLY A 84 11.55 -3.11 4.68
CA GLY A 84 12.41 -3.65 3.63
C GLY A 84 12.13 -5.14 3.37
N LYS A 85 12.00 -5.94 4.43
CA LYS A 85 11.63 -7.36 4.29
C LYS A 85 10.23 -7.57 3.72
N ARG A 86 9.26 -6.72 4.07
CA ARG A 86 7.87 -6.77 3.57
C ARG A 86 7.78 -6.49 2.06
N LEU A 87 8.68 -5.69 1.51
CA LEU A 87 8.70 -5.35 0.08
C LEU A 87 9.32 -6.45 -0.82
N LEU A 88 9.93 -7.49 -0.24
CA LEU A 88 10.44 -8.64 -1.01
C LEU A 88 9.29 -9.45 -1.65
N PRO A 89 9.53 -10.46 -2.49
CA PRO A 89 8.47 -11.34 -2.98
C PRO A 89 7.72 -12.09 -1.86
N VAL A 90 6.41 -12.29 -2.04
CA VAL A 90 5.52 -12.95 -1.08
C VAL A 90 5.83 -14.45 -0.96
N SER A 91 5.89 -14.98 0.26
CA SER A 91 6.06 -16.41 0.53
C SER A 91 5.70 -16.78 1.99
N ASP A 92 5.36 -18.05 2.24
CA ASP A 92 5.03 -18.54 3.59
C ASP A 92 6.18 -18.43 4.62
N PRO A 93 7.45 -18.75 4.26
CA PRO A 93 8.57 -18.51 5.18
C PRO A 93 8.70 -17.04 5.57
N ARG A 94 8.50 -16.13 4.60
CA ARG A 94 8.51 -14.69 4.87
C ARG A 94 7.34 -14.27 5.76
N LYS A 95 6.14 -14.84 5.56
CA LYS A 95 4.96 -14.58 6.41
C LYS A 95 5.27 -14.84 7.88
N ARG A 96 5.81 -16.03 8.18
CA ARG A 96 6.16 -16.43 9.54
C ARG A 96 7.19 -15.49 10.16
N ASN A 97 8.28 -15.21 9.45
CA ASN A 97 9.33 -14.30 9.93
C ASN A 97 8.80 -12.87 10.19
N LEU A 98 7.92 -12.35 9.32
CA LEU A 98 7.33 -11.03 9.50
C LEU A 98 6.31 -11.00 10.65
N LEU A 99 5.55 -12.08 10.89
CA LEU A 99 4.65 -12.18 12.05
C LEU A 99 5.42 -12.13 13.38
N GLU A 100 6.55 -12.84 13.48
CA GLU A 100 7.42 -12.78 14.65
C GLU A 100 7.92 -11.34 14.88
N MET A 101 8.39 -10.70 13.81
CA MET A 101 8.81 -9.29 13.87
C MET A 101 7.69 -8.33 14.28
N VAL A 102 6.44 -8.58 13.87
CA VAL A 102 5.28 -7.79 14.30
C VAL A 102 5.12 -7.87 15.82
N GLY A 103 5.21 -9.06 16.41
CA GLY A 103 5.13 -9.25 17.87
C GLY A 103 6.28 -8.58 18.62
N GLU A 104 7.50 -8.68 18.09
CA GLU A 104 8.66 -7.99 18.66
C GLU A 104 8.52 -6.45 18.59
N LEU A 105 8.09 -5.92 17.45
CA LEU A 105 7.89 -4.48 17.24
C LEU A 105 6.80 -3.93 18.17
N GLU A 106 5.67 -4.62 18.28
CA GLU A 106 4.56 -4.24 19.15
C GLU A 106 5.03 -4.14 20.62
N THR A 107 5.75 -5.16 21.08
CA THR A 107 6.34 -5.18 22.43
C THR A 107 7.33 -4.04 22.61
N PHE A 108 8.29 -3.90 21.69
CA PHE A 108 9.37 -2.93 21.81
C PHE A 108 8.85 -1.48 21.79
N ILE A 109 7.98 -1.14 20.84
CA ILE A 109 7.35 0.19 20.77
C ILE A 109 6.52 0.45 22.03
N GLY A 110 5.84 -0.58 22.56
CA GLY A 110 5.12 -0.51 23.82
C GLY A 110 5.98 -0.07 25.01
N THR A 111 7.28 -0.40 25.03
CA THR A 111 8.22 0.00 26.09
C THR A 111 8.81 1.41 25.95
N LEU A 112 8.64 2.07 24.81
CA LEU A 112 9.14 3.43 24.63
C LEU A 112 8.46 4.41 25.60
N PRO A 113 9.16 5.47 26.05
CA PRO A 113 8.56 6.54 26.83
C PRO A 113 7.35 7.15 26.14
N ALA A 114 6.36 7.58 26.92
CA ALA A 114 5.21 8.27 26.37
C ALA A 114 5.65 9.59 25.72
N GLY A 115 5.15 9.87 24.52
CA GLY A 115 5.47 11.08 23.78
C GLY A 115 5.29 10.90 22.27
N THR A 116 5.51 11.99 21.56
CA THR A 116 5.31 12.09 20.10
C THR A 116 6.15 11.10 19.31
N ARG A 117 7.35 10.75 19.78
CA ARG A 117 8.20 9.71 19.15
C ARG A 117 7.58 8.31 19.21
N LYS A 118 7.01 7.94 20.36
CA LYS A 118 6.29 6.66 20.52
C LYS A 118 5.05 6.63 19.64
N ASP A 119 4.26 7.71 19.65
CA ASP A 119 3.08 7.83 18.79
C ASP A 119 3.48 7.73 17.30
N ARG A 120 4.57 8.37 16.87
CA ARG A 120 5.12 8.26 15.51
C ARG A 120 5.49 6.82 15.15
N CYS A 121 6.27 6.14 15.99
CA CYS A 121 6.66 4.74 15.76
C CYS A 121 5.44 3.82 15.73
N SER A 122 4.46 4.06 16.61
CA SER A 122 3.21 3.29 16.67
C SER A 122 2.39 3.48 15.39
N GLY A 123 2.26 4.71 14.90
CA GLY A 123 1.54 4.99 13.65
C GLY A 123 2.18 4.31 12.44
N LEU A 124 3.52 4.42 12.30
CA LEU A 124 4.26 3.71 11.25
C LEU A 124 4.12 2.19 11.34
N PHE A 125 4.19 1.66 12.56
CA PHE A 125 4.02 0.23 12.83
C PHE A 125 2.65 -0.26 12.37
N HIS A 126 1.58 0.38 12.84
CA HIS A 126 0.21 -0.01 12.52
C HIS A 126 -0.07 0.11 11.01
N TYR A 127 0.40 1.18 10.37
CA TYR A 127 0.27 1.35 8.92
C TYR A 127 0.94 0.20 8.16
N HIS A 128 2.21 -0.09 8.44
CA HIS A 128 2.92 -1.16 7.74
C HIS A 128 2.43 -2.57 8.11
N ARG A 129 1.93 -2.77 9.33
CA ARG A 129 1.24 -4.00 9.75
C ARG A 129 -0.03 -4.22 8.93
N GLY A 130 -0.80 -3.16 8.66
CA GLY A 130 -1.97 -3.20 7.79
C GLY A 130 -1.61 -3.67 6.38
N VAL A 131 -0.62 -3.02 5.75
CA VAL A 131 -0.17 -3.41 4.40
C VAL A 131 0.36 -4.85 4.38
N PHE A 132 1.12 -5.25 5.41
CA PHE A 132 1.60 -6.63 5.54
C PHE A 132 0.45 -7.64 5.53
N PHE A 133 -0.61 -7.42 6.31
CA PHE A 133 -1.73 -8.36 6.35
C PHE A 133 -2.51 -8.39 5.03
N ASN A 134 -2.67 -7.25 4.36
CA ASN A 134 -3.24 -7.19 3.01
C ASN A 134 -2.43 -8.04 2.01
N ASP A 135 -1.09 -7.95 2.04
CA ASP A 135 -0.20 -8.73 1.15
C ASP A 135 -0.40 -10.25 1.28
N TYR A 136 -0.99 -10.73 2.38
CA TYR A 136 -1.29 -12.15 2.64
C TYR A 136 -2.79 -12.49 2.65
N GLY A 137 -3.66 -11.53 2.32
CA GLY A 137 -5.11 -11.75 2.30
C GLY A 137 -5.80 -11.77 3.65
N CYS A 138 -5.14 -11.32 4.71
CA CYS A 138 -5.72 -11.20 6.05
C CYS A 138 -6.43 -9.84 6.16
N PHE A 139 -7.49 -9.64 5.38
CA PHE A 139 -8.08 -8.31 5.16
C PHE A 139 -8.72 -7.70 6.42
N ALA A 140 -9.37 -8.52 7.25
CA ALA A 140 -9.90 -8.07 8.54
C ALA A 140 -8.81 -7.55 9.49
N GLU A 141 -7.69 -8.27 9.62
CA GLU A 141 -6.54 -7.82 10.41
C GLU A 141 -5.86 -6.60 9.80
N ALA A 142 -5.83 -6.52 8.47
CA ALA A 142 -5.29 -5.38 7.74
C ALA A 142 -6.10 -4.11 8.04
N ALA A 143 -7.43 -4.18 7.93
CA ALA A 143 -8.34 -3.08 8.26
C ALA A 143 -8.20 -2.63 9.71
N LYS A 144 -8.19 -3.59 10.65
CA LYS A 144 -7.99 -3.30 12.08
C LYS A 144 -6.70 -2.53 12.34
N ALA A 145 -5.60 -2.94 11.71
CA ALA A 145 -4.32 -2.26 11.87
C ALA A 145 -4.34 -0.84 11.26
N GLN A 146 -5.04 -0.63 10.14
CA GLN A 146 -5.17 0.70 9.55
C GLN A 146 -6.05 1.64 10.40
N HIS A 147 -7.12 1.14 11.02
CA HIS A 147 -7.89 1.91 12.02
C HIS A 147 -7.01 2.34 13.20
N GLN A 148 -6.17 1.44 13.72
CA GLN A 148 -5.21 1.78 14.77
C GLN A 148 -4.21 2.86 14.31
N ALA A 149 -3.76 2.80 13.05
CA ALA A 149 -2.89 3.83 12.49
C ALA A 149 -3.61 5.18 12.38
N ALA A 150 -4.90 5.17 11.97
CA ALA A 150 -5.74 6.36 11.89
C ALA A 150 -5.94 7.01 13.27
N ASP A 151 -6.24 6.21 14.30
CA ASP A 151 -6.42 6.69 15.68
C ASP A 151 -5.15 7.35 16.23
N VAL A 152 -3.99 6.74 15.98
CA VAL A 152 -2.70 7.30 16.39
C VAL A 152 -2.41 8.60 15.65
N ALA A 153 -2.66 8.67 14.33
CA ALA A 153 -2.48 9.87 13.54
C ALA A 153 -3.42 11.00 13.99
N LYS A 154 -4.69 10.68 14.27
CA LYS A 154 -5.69 11.62 14.78
C LYS A 154 -5.28 12.20 16.14
N LYS A 155 -4.84 11.34 17.06
CA LYS A 155 -4.32 11.76 18.38
C LYS A 155 -3.11 12.68 18.23
N ALA A 156 -2.25 12.42 17.24
CA ALA A 156 -1.07 13.23 16.97
C ALA A 156 -1.40 14.57 16.29
N GLY A 157 -2.60 14.74 15.72
CA GLY A 157 -2.96 15.90 14.89
C GLY A 157 -2.54 15.78 13.42
N ASP A 158 -2.14 14.59 12.97
CA ASP A 158 -1.77 14.28 11.58
C ASP A 158 -3.03 14.01 10.75
N VAL A 159 -3.71 15.10 10.36
CA VAL A 159 -4.97 15.05 9.59
C VAL A 159 -4.81 14.27 8.27
N PRO A 160 -3.79 14.51 7.42
CA PRO A 160 -3.61 13.74 6.19
C PRO A 160 -3.38 12.25 6.48
N GLY A 161 -2.58 11.94 7.50
CA GLY A 161 -2.30 10.58 7.89
C GLY A 161 -3.49 9.79 8.40
N ALA A 162 -4.34 10.44 9.19
CA ALA A 162 -5.57 9.86 9.68
C ALA A 162 -6.51 9.54 8.51
N ALA A 163 -6.70 10.49 7.60
CA ALA A 163 -7.57 10.29 6.43
C ALA A 163 -7.06 9.18 5.50
N ILE A 164 -5.76 9.13 5.23
CA ILE A 164 -5.14 8.05 4.43
C ILE A 164 -5.41 6.69 5.09
N SER A 165 -5.12 6.57 6.38
CA SER A 165 -5.25 5.28 7.08
C SER A 165 -6.72 4.83 7.18
N SER A 166 -7.65 5.76 7.44
CA SER A 166 -9.08 5.48 7.42
C SER A 166 -9.57 5.01 6.04
N PHE A 167 -9.19 5.71 4.97
CA PHE A 167 -9.55 5.31 3.61
C PHE A 167 -9.04 3.90 3.27
N VAL A 168 -7.77 3.61 3.59
CA VAL A 168 -7.19 2.28 3.34
C VAL A 168 -7.84 1.20 4.20
N ALA A 169 -8.25 1.51 5.44
CA ALA A 169 -9.00 0.57 6.27
C ALA A 169 -10.30 0.12 5.57
N VAL A 170 -11.04 1.08 5.01
CA VAL A 170 -12.29 0.81 4.26
C VAL A 170 -12.04 0.02 2.98
N VAL A 171 -10.94 0.30 2.25
CA VAL A 171 -10.52 -0.54 1.12
C VAL A 171 -10.35 -2.00 1.55
N TYR A 172 -9.70 -2.24 2.70
CA TYR A 172 -9.48 -3.60 3.20
C TYR A 172 -10.77 -4.25 3.72
N GLU A 173 -11.67 -3.49 4.34
CA GLU A 173 -13.00 -3.99 4.72
C GLU A 173 -13.83 -4.41 3.49
N LEU A 174 -13.75 -3.64 2.40
CA LEU A 174 -14.38 -4.00 1.14
C LEU A 174 -13.78 -5.31 0.58
N LYS A 175 -12.45 -5.48 0.60
CA LYS A 175 -11.79 -6.73 0.19
C LYS A 175 -12.25 -7.92 1.05
N ASP A 176 -12.39 -7.74 2.36
CA ASP A 176 -12.93 -8.76 3.26
C ASP A 176 -14.38 -9.13 2.91
N ALA A 177 -15.24 -8.12 2.71
CA ALA A 177 -16.63 -8.32 2.29
C ALA A 177 -16.74 -9.07 0.96
N LEU A 178 -15.87 -8.75 0.00
CA LEU A 178 -15.75 -9.44 -1.30
C LEU A 178 -15.32 -10.90 -1.14
N CYS A 179 -14.43 -11.22 -0.19
CA CYS A 179 -14.09 -12.61 0.13
C CYS A 179 -15.31 -13.37 0.64
N LEU A 180 -16.04 -12.77 1.59
CA LEU A 180 -17.21 -13.38 2.23
C LEU A 180 -18.41 -13.51 1.28
N GLY A 181 -18.49 -12.69 0.23
CA GLY A 181 -19.58 -12.74 -0.75
C GLY A 181 -20.93 -12.26 -0.20
N VAL A 182 -20.93 -11.46 0.87
CA VAL A 182 -22.15 -10.96 1.52
C VAL A 182 -22.56 -9.63 0.86
N ALA A 183 -23.59 -9.67 0.02
CA ALA A 183 -24.03 -8.53 -0.81
C ALA A 183 -24.21 -7.22 -0.02
N GLU A 184 -24.93 -7.25 1.10
CA GLU A 184 -25.16 -6.07 1.95
C GLU A 184 -23.85 -5.45 2.48
N ARG A 185 -22.87 -6.28 2.85
CA ARG A 185 -21.56 -5.80 3.33
C ARG A 185 -20.74 -5.20 2.19
N ILE A 186 -20.83 -5.79 1.00
CA ILE A 186 -20.15 -5.29 -0.20
C ILE A 186 -20.71 -3.91 -0.56
N GLU A 187 -22.04 -3.77 -0.61
CA GLU A 187 -22.71 -2.51 -0.90
C GLU A 187 -22.36 -1.44 0.13
N THR A 188 -22.48 -1.77 1.42
CA THR A 188 -22.13 -0.85 2.52
C THR A 188 -20.66 -0.45 2.46
N GLY A 189 -19.75 -1.40 2.22
CA GLY A 189 -18.31 -1.14 2.15
C GLY A 189 -17.92 -0.24 0.96
N PHE A 190 -18.56 -0.43 -0.20
CA PHE A 190 -18.30 0.43 -1.35
C PHE A 190 -18.87 1.84 -1.16
N ALA A 191 -20.08 1.96 -0.61
CA ALA A 191 -20.66 3.26 -0.26
C ALA A 191 -19.79 4.03 0.75
N GLU A 192 -19.24 3.34 1.76
CA GLU A 192 -18.32 3.94 2.72
C GLU A 192 -16.99 4.35 2.06
N LEU A 193 -16.48 3.56 1.10
CA LEU A 193 -15.27 3.93 0.35
C LEU A 193 -15.48 5.23 -0.43
N GLN A 194 -16.63 5.37 -1.10
CA GLN A 194 -17.03 6.58 -1.80
C GLN A 194 -17.23 7.76 -0.82
N HIS A 195 -17.72 7.51 0.39
CA HIS A 195 -17.86 8.53 1.43
C HIS A 195 -16.50 9.03 1.96
N GLN A 196 -15.54 8.14 2.17
CA GLN A 196 -14.20 8.49 2.66
C GLN A 196 -13.35 9.22 1.61
N TYR A 197 -13.59 8.97 0.33
CA TYR A 197 -12.83 9.59 -0.77
C TYR A 197 -12.74 11.13 -0.70
N PRO A 198 -13.84 11.91 -0.68
CA PRO A 198 -13.76 13.37 -0.63
C PRO A 198 -13.13 13.90 0.68
N LEU A 199 -13.27 13.17 1.79
CA LEU A 199 -12.61 13.49 3.05
C LEU A 199 -11.09 13.37 2.92
N LEU A 200 -10.61 12.30 2.28
CA LEU A 200 -9.20 12.11 1.97
C LEU A 200 -8.67 13.21 1.06
N ILE A 201 -9.35 13.51 -0.05
CA ILE A 201 -8.91 14.55 -1.00
C ILE A 201 -8.75 15.90 -0.29
N THR A 202 -9.72 16.26 0.56
CA THR A 202 -9.67 17.50 1.35
C THR A 202 -8.50 17.50 2.33
N ALA A 203 -8.28 16.39 3.03
CA ALA A 203 -7.23 16.28 4.05
C ALA A 203 -5.81 16.36 3.47
N VAL A 204 -5.58 15.89 2.24
CA VAL A 204 -4.24 15.87 1.62
C VAL A 204 -3.96 17.08 0.74
N ASN A 205 -4.95 17.91 0.43
CA ASN A 205 -4.78 19.10 -0.41
C ASN A 205 -3.75 20.08 0.16
N GLY A 206 -2.80 20.53 -0.67
CA GLY A 206 -1.72 21.42 -0.24
C GLY A 206 -0.65 20.76 0.63
N THR A 207 -0.68 19.44 0.79
CA THR A 207 0.31 18.68 1.58
C THR A 207 1.23 17.87 0.68
N ALA A 208 2.31 17.30 1.26
CA ALA A 208 3.19 16.38 0.54
C ALA A 208 2.50 15.10 0.01
N PHE A 209 1.27 14.81 0.46
CA PHE A 209 0.48 13.65 0.01
C PHE A 209 -0.49 13.95 -1.14
N GLU A 210 -0.60 15.22 -1.57
CA GLU A 210 -1.55 15.60 -2.61
C GLU A 210 -1.36 14.78 -3.89
N VAL A 211 -0.11 14.67 -4.36
CA VAL A 211 0.18 13.93 -5.60
C VAL A 211 0.03 12.42 -5.38
N SER A 212 0.70 11.86 -4.36
CA SER A 212 0.78 10.41 -4.16
C SER A 212 -0.55 9.77 -3.72
N TRP A 213 -1.35 10.48 -2.93
CA TRP A 213 -2.64 9.98 -2.44
C TRP A 213 -3.82 10.72 -3.06
N GLY A 214 -3.80 12.05 -3.02
CA GLY A 214 -4.92 12.86 -3.50
C GLY A 214 -5.14 12.78 -5.01
N GLN A 215 -4.10 12.53 -5.79
CA GLN A 215 -4.17 12.43 -7.26
C GLN A 215 -3.79 11.03 -7.78
N GLY A 216 -3.08 10.23 -6.96
CA GLY A 216 -2.66 8.85 -7.24
C GLY A 216 -3.54 7.79 -6.57
N ASN A 217 -3.09 7.24 -5.44
CA ASN A 217 -3.65 6.04 -4.80
C ASN A 217 -5.18 6.06 -4.59
N ALA A 218 -5.76 7.20 -4.18
CA ALA A 218 -7.19 7.26 -3.89
C ALA A 218 -8.04 6.94 -5.14
N HIS A 219 -7.65 7.51 -6.28
CA HIS A 219 -8.29 7.30 -7.56
C HIS A 219 -8.11 5.87 -8.06
N LEU A 220 -6.90 5.32 -7.91
CA LEU A 220 -6.62 3.93 -8.28
C LEU A 220 -7.50 2.96 -7.48
N HIS A 221 -7.61 3.11 -6.17
CA HIS A 221 -8.40 2.20 -5.35
C HIS A 221 -9.90 2.26 -5.66
N LEU A 222 -10.43 3.45 -6.00
CA LEU A 222 -11.81 3.56 -6.48
C LEU A 222 -11.99 2.88 -7.84
N LEU A 223 -11.06 3.06 -8.78
CA LEU A 223 -11.08 2.38 -10.07
C LEU A 223 -11.03 0.85 -9.91
N GLU A 224 -10.12 0.34 -9.08
CA GLU A 224 -10.01 -1.08 -8.76
C GLU A 224 -11.31 -1.61 -8.15
N ALA A 225 -11.86 -0.93 -7.15
CA ALA A 225 -13.11 -1.33 -6.51
C ALA A 225 -14.29 -1.38 -7.50
N SER A 226 -14.44 -0.37 -8.36
CA SER A 226 -15.46 -0.37 -9.42
C SER A 226 -15.28 -1.55 -10.39
N VAL A 227 -14.04 -1.85 -10.78
CA VAL A 227 -13.74 -3.03 -11.60
C VAL A 227 -14.11 -4.31 -10.86
N TRP A 228 -13.73 -4.48 -9.59
CA TRP A 228 -14.04 -5.68 -8.82
C TRP A 228 -15.55 -5.93 -8.72
N LEU A 229 -16.33 -4.86 -8.58
CA LEU A 229 -17.80 -4.89 -8.47
C LEU A 229 -18.53 -4.96 -9.82
N ASP A 230 -17.80 -4.91 -10.93
CA ASP A 230 -18.37 -4.82 -12.28
C ASP A 230 -19.30 -3.61 -12.47
N GLN A 231 -18.96 -2.49 -11.82
CA GLN A 231 -19.70 -1.25 -11.91
C GLN A 231 -19.06 -0.30 -12.91
N ASP A 232 -19.87 0.19 -13.84
CA ASP A 232 -19.49 1.26 -14.76
C ASP A 232 -20.04 2.59 -14.25
N SER A 233 -19.15 3.55 -13.99
CA SER A 233 -19.49 4.90 -13.52
C SER A 233 -18.76 5.95 -14.35
N GLU A 234 -19.45 7.06 -14.68
CA GLU A 234 -18.82 8.22 -15.33
C GLU A 234 -17.66 8.80 -14.50
N GLU A 235 -17.69 8.60 -13.17
CA GLU A 235 -16.62 9.03 -12.27
C GLU A 235 -15.30 8.29 -12.53
N MET A 236 -15.34 7.07 -13.07
CA MET A 236 -14.14 6.31 -13.40
C MET A 236 -13.27 7.03 -14.44
N ASP A 237 -13.87 7.71 -15.42
CA ASP A 237 -13.09 8.49 -16.38
C ASP A 237 -12.42 9.69 -15.71
N THR A 238 -13.11 10.31 -14.76
CA THR A 238 -12.55 11.41 -13.96
C THR A 238 -11.36 10.93 -13.13
N TRP A 239 -11.48 9.76 -12.50
CA TRP A 239 -10.40 9.19 -11.69
C TRP A 239 -9.20 8.78 -12.53
N ALA A 240 -9.45 8.11 -13.66
CA ALA A 240 -8.40 7.72 -14.60
C ALA A 240 -7.67 8.93 -15.18
N ASN A 241 -8.40 9.96 -15.60
CA ASN A 241 -7.82 11.19 -16.13
C ASN A 241 -7.01 11.96 -15.09
N THR A 242 -7.49 12.01 -13.84
CA THR A 242 -6.74 12.63 -12.74
C THR A 242 -5.42 11.91 -12.52
N PHE A 243 -5.44 10.57 -12.42
CA PHE A 243 -4.24 9.76 -12.26
C PHE A 243 -3.25 9.96 -13.43
N ASN A 244 -3.74 9.88 -14.67
CA ASN A 244 -2.93 10.09 -15.88
C ASN A 244 -2.26 11.47 -15.89
N SER A 245 -2.92 12.51 -15.38
CA SER A 245 -2.37 13.87 -15.34
C SER A 245 -1.18 14.04 -14.39
N VAL A 246 -1.00 13.11 -13.44
CA VAL A 246 0.09 13.15 -12.45
C VAL A 246 1.09 12.00 -12.57
N ALA A 247 0.90 11.11 -13.55
CA ALA A 247 1.75 9.98 -13.89
C ALA A 247 3.25 10.29 -13.85
N GLU A 248 3.65 11.37 -14.54
CA GLU A 248 5.07 11.78 -14.62
C GLU A 248 5.62 12.21 -13.26
N LYS A 249 4.80 12.85 -12.41
CA LYS A 249 5.19 13.30 -11.07
C LYS A 249 5.28 12.13 -10.09
N LEU A 250 4.48 11.09 -10.30
CA LEU A 250 4.50 9.87 -9.50
C LEU A 250 5.76 9.04 -9.78
N GLY A 251 6.31 9.14 -10.99
CA GLY A 251 7.58 8.52 -11.38
C GLY A 251 7.46 7.08 -11.88
N SER A 252 8.58 6.47 -12.24
CA SER A 252 8.63 5.18 -12.94
C SER A 252 8.06 4.00 -12.14
N GLY A 253 8.02 4.09 -10.80
CA GLY A 253 7.43 3.07 -9.94
C GLY A 253 5.90 2.89 -10.13
N TRP A 254 5.25 3.77 -10.89
CA TRP A 254 3.81 3.72 -11.16
C TRP A 254 3.45 3.27 -12.57
N LYS A 255 4.43 2.86 -13.36
CA LYS A 255 4.22 2.42 -14.75
C LYS A 255 3.13 1.34 -14.85
N ASP A 256 3.21 0.32 -14.00
CA ASP A 256 2.24 -0.79 -14.00
C ASP A 256 0.80 -0.32 -13.77
N HIS A 257 0.61 0.71 -12.95
CA HIS A 257 -0.71 1.30 -12.67
C HIS A 257 -1.22 2.09 -13.87
N LEU A 258 -0.35 2.79 -14.59
CA LEU A 258 -0.72 3.48 -15.84
C LEU A 258 -1.13 2.48 -16.92
N ASP A 259 -0.36 1.41 -17.10
CA ASP A 259 -0.66 0.35 -18.05
C ASP A 259 -2.02 -0.30 -17.72
N PHE A 260 -2.30 -0.52 -16.42
CA PHE A 260 -3.60 -1.00 -15.96
C PHE A 260 -4.75 -0.02 -16.24
N ILE A 261 -4.61 1.25 -15.85
CA ILE A 261 -5.66 2.27 -16.07
C ILE A 261 -5.96 2.41 -17.57
N HIS A 262 -4.92 2.43 -18.40
CA HIS A 262 -5.09 2.45 -19.85
C HIS A 262 -5.87 1.23 -20.36
N ALA A 263 -5.54 0.02 -19.88
CA ALA A 263 -6.25 -1.20 -20.25
C ALA A 263 -7.73 -1.17 -19.83
N VAL A 264 -8.03 -0.63 -18.63
CA VAL A 264 -9.42 -0.46 -18.15
C VAL A 264 -10.19 0.55 -19.01
N GLN A 265 -9.58 1.67 -19.40
CA GLN A 265 -10.22 2.66 -20.29
C GLN A 265 -10.53 2.07 -21.67
N LEU A 266 -9.59 1.31 -22.26
CA LEU A 266 -9.83 0.60 -23.52
C LEU A 266 -10.96 -0.43 -23.38
N HIS A 267 -10.99 -1.18 -22.27
CA HIS A 267 -12.04 -2.16 -22.02
C HIS A 267 -13.43 -1.50 -21.95
N ARG A 268 -13.57 -0.41 -21.18
CA ARG A 268 -14.84 0.30 -21.01
C ARG A 268 -15.37 0.92 -22.30
N SER A 269 -14.47 1.45 -23.13
CA SER A 269 -14.81 2.01 -24.44
C SER A 269 -15.11 0.96 -25.52
N GLY A 270 -14.95 -0.33 -25.22
CA GLY A 270 -15.14 -1.41 -26.20
C GLY A 270 -14.06 -1.44 -27.29
N ASP A 271 -12.88 -0.84 -27.04
CA ASP A 271 -11.79 -0.80 -28.01
C ASP A 271 -11.18 -2.20 -28.21
N MET A 272 -10.96 -2.59 -29.47
CA MET A 272 -10.40 -3.90 -29.83
C MET A 272 -9.01 -4.16 -29.22
N ARG A 273 -8.27 -3.12 -28.86
CA ARG A 273 -6.94 -3.22 -28.23
C ARG A 273 -7.00 -3.62 -26.76
N ALA A 274 -8.17 -3.58 -26.13
CA ALA A 274 -8.33 -3.83 -24.70
C ALA A 274 -7.80 -5.21 -24.28
N GLU A 275 -8.01 -6.25 -25.09
CA GLU A 275 -7.58 -7.61 -24.76
C GLU A 275 -6.06 -7.73 -24.68
N ASN A 276 -5.36 -7.16 -25.67
CA ASN A 276 -3.90 -7.12 -25.67
C ASN A 276 -3.36 -6.32 -24.49
N ALA A 277 -3.95 -5.16 -24.20
CA ALA A 277 -3.53 -4.32 -23.07
C ALA A 277 -3.72 -5.04 -21.72
N LEU A 278 -4.86 -5.68 -21.51
CA LEU A 278 -5.14 -6.47 -20.31
C LEU A 278 -4.19 -7.67 -20.19
N THR A 279 -3.84 -8.33 -21.31
CA THR A 279 -2.91 -9.46 -21.32
C THR A 279 -1.49 -9.03 -20.91
N VAL A 280 -1.05 -7.85 -21.36
CA VAL A 280 0.23 -7.26 -20.91
C VAL A 280 0.20 -7.06 -19.40
N VAL A 281 -0.83 -6.41 -18.86
CA VAL A 281 -0.98 -6.17 -17.41
C VAL A 281 -1.01 -7.50 -16.63
N ALA A 282 -1.75 -8.49 -17.13
CA ALA A 282 -1.83 -9.83 -16.53
C ALA A 282 -0.48 -10.58 -16.51
N THR A 283 0.51 -10.12 -17.28
CA THR A 283 1.83 -10.77 -17.37
C THR A 283 2.92 -9.99 -16.63
N THR A 284 2.88 -8.66 -16.69
CA THR A 284 4.03 -7.82 -16.28
C THR A 284 3.82 -7.03 -15.00
N SER A 285 2.57 -6.87 -14.54
CA SER A 285 2.25 -5.97 -13.43
C SER A 285 2.29 -6.66 -12.06
N SER A 286 2.10 -5.86 -11.01
CA SER A 286 1.94 -6.34 -9.63
C SER A 286 0.85 -7.41 -9.49
N VAL A 287 0.95 -8.23 -8.44
CA VAL A 287 0.08 -9.40 -8.22
C VAL A 287 -1.41 -9.05 -8.25
N GLU A 288 -1.79 -7.93 -7.63
CA GLU A 288 -3.18 -7.48 -7.55
C GLU A 288 -3.70 -6.93 -8.89
N LEU A 289 -2.91 -6.11 -9.58
CA LEU A 289 -3.26 -5.60 -10.91
C LEU A 289 -3.37 -6.73 -11.94
N ARG A 290 -2.44 -7.69 -11.89
CA ARG A 290 -2.49 -8.91 -12.71
C ARG A 290 -3.78 -9.68 -12.48
N ALA A 291 -4.13 -9.94 -11.22
CA ALA A 291 -5.34 -10.69 -10.89
C ALA A 291 -6.61 -9.92 -11.29
N THR A 292 -6.59 -8.58 -11.17
CA THR A 292 -7.70 -7.73 -11.61
C THR A 292 -7.85 -7.75 -13.13
N ALA A 293 -6.76 -7.69 -13.89
CA ALA A 293 -6.80 -7.83 -15.35
C ALA A 293 -7.29 -9.23 -15.79
N LEU A 294 -6.85 -10.28 -15.11
CA LEU A 294 -7.36 -11.64 -15.34
C LEU A 294 -8.86 -11.77 -15.05
N LEU A 295 -9.37 -11.07 -14.02
CA LEU A 295 -10.81 -11.03 -13.73
C LEU A 295 -11.60 -10.37 -14.88
N ILE A 296 -11.11 -9.25 -15.42
CA ILE A 296 -11.74 -8.59 -16.58
C ILE A 296 -11.75 -9.54 -17.79
N LEU A 297 -10.62 -10.17 -18.09
CA LEU A 297 -10.50 -11.13 -19.19
C LEU A 297 -11.46 -12.32 -18.99
N ALA A 298 -11.58 -12.84 -17.76
CA ALA A 298 -12.47 -13.96 -17.47
C ALA A 298 -13.95 -13.60 -17.69
N ARG A 299 -14.36 -12.38 -17.33
CA ARG A 299 -15.72 -11.88 -17.61
C ARG A 299 -15.99 -11.80 -19.10
N ARG A 300 -15.01 -11.35 -19.90
CA ARG A 300 -15.14 -11.28 -21.37
C ARG A 300 -15.28 -12.67 -21.97
N ALA A 301 -14.41 -13.60 -21.59
CA ALA A 301 -14.47 -14.99 -22.05
C ALA A 301 -15.83 -15.63 -21.72
N LYS A 302 -16.34 -15.45 -20.49
CA LYS A 302 -17.67 -15.95 -20.11
C LYS A 302 -18.79 -15.32 -20.94
N LYS A 303 -18.75 -14.01 -21.21
CA LYS A 303 -19.72 -13.32 -22.07
C LYS A 303 -19.71 -13.85 -23.52
N GLU A 304 -18.56 -14.30 -23.99
CA GLU A 304 -18.37 -14.88 -25.33
C GLU A 304 -18.69 -16.39 -25.38
N GLY A 305 -19.00 -17.01 -24.23
CA GLY A 305 -19.29 -18.44 -24.12
C GLY A 305 -18.04 -19.33 -24.01
N ASP A 306 -16.85 -18.74 -23.83
CA ASP A 306 -15.59 -19.47 -23.60
C ASP A 306 -15.38 -19.76 -22.10
N GLU A 307 -16.13 -20.74 -21.59
CA GLU A 307 -16.02 -21.20 -20.20
C GLU A 307 -14.64 -21.79 -19.86
N THR A 308 -13.94 -22.37 -20.85
CA THR A 308 -12.61 -22.96 -20.65
C THR A 308 -11.55 -21.88 -20.50
N GLY A 309 -11.58 -20.87 -21.37
CA GLY A 309 -10.70 -19.70 -21.27
C GLY A 309 -10.93 -18.92 -19.99
N ALA A 310 -12.19 -18.69 -19.61
CA ALA A 310 -12.54 -18.03 -18.35
C ALA A 310 -11.94 -18.77 -17.14
N ARG A 311 -12.09 -20.10 -17.07
CA ARG A 311 -11.51 -20.92 -16.00
C ARG A 311 -9.98 -20.84 -15.97
N GLY A 312 -9.33 -20.94 -17.13
CA GLY A 312 -7.87 -20.83 -17.23
C GLY A 312 -7.32 -19.49 -16.71
N MET A 313 -8.05 -18.38 -16.91
CA MET A 313 -7.66 -17.08 -16.36
C MET A 313 -7.75 -17.03 -14.83
N VAL A 314 -8.77 -17.66 -14.24
CA VAL A 314 -8.94 -17.75 -12.78
C VAL A 314 -7.86 -18.64 -12.14
N GLU A 315 -7.52 -19.76 -12.77
CA GLU A 315 -6.44 -20.66 -12.33
C GLU A 315 -5.06 -19.96 -12.34
N ASN A 316 -4.86 -18.99 -13.25
CA ASN A 316 -3.65 -18.19 -13.33
C ASN A 316 -3.56 -17.04 -12.30
N MET A 317 -4.57 -16.82 -11.45
CA MET A 317 -4.47 -15.84 -10.37
C MET A 317 -3.56 -16.36 -9.25
N SER A 318 -2.76 -15.47 -8.63
CA SER A 318 -1.93 -15.83 -7.46
C SER A 318 -2.77 -16.45 -6.34
N GLU A 319 -2.22 -17.42 -5.61
CA GLU A 319 -2.90 -18.01 -4.44
C GLU A 319 -2.83 -17.11 -3.20
N ILE A 320 -1.88 -16.16 -3.18
CA ILE A 320 -1.63 -15.27 -2.04
C ILE A 320 -1.88 -13.81 -2.42
N GLY A 321 -2.56 -13.07 -1.55
CA GLY A 321 -2.74 -11.62 -1.61
C GLY A 321 -3.90 -11.13 -2.47
N VAL A 322 -4.60 -12.04 -3.17
CA VAL A 322 -5.70 -11.72 -4.10
C VAL A 322 -6.95 -12.56 -3.84
N GLN A 323 -7.16 -12.97 -2.58
CA GLN A 323 -8.27 -13.85 -2.20
C GLN A 323 -9.64 -13.24 -2.53
N HIS A 324 -9.80 -11.92 -2.44
CA HIS A 324 -11.03 -11.23 -2.82
C HIS A 324 -11.33 -11.37 -4.32
N LEU A 325 -10.32 -11.21 -5.19
CA LEU A 325 -10.45 -11.42 -6.64
C LEU A 325 -10.77 -12.88 -6.97
N ARG A 326 -10.10 -13.84 -6.33
CA ARG A 326 -10.41 -15.26 -6.50
C ARG A 326 -11.82 -15.60 -6.07
N ALA A 327 -12.31 -15.01 -4.98
CA ALA A 327 -13.68 -15.21 -4.50
C ALA A 327 -14.72 -14.66 -5.50
N ILE A 328 -14.46 -13.46 -6.07
CA ILE A 328 -15.31 -12.90 -7.14
C ILE A 328 -15.29 -13.81 -8.36
N ALA A 329 -14.10 -14.23 -8.78
CA ALA A 329 -13.91 -15.09 -9.94
C ALA A 329 -14.54 -16.48 -9.77
N ALA A 330 -14.52 -17.06 -8.58
CA ALA A 330 -15.18 -18.33 -8.29
C ALA A 330 -16.70 -18.22 -8.49
N ARG A 331 -17.32 -17.17 -7.92
CA ARG A 331 -18.76 -16.90 -8.12
C ARG A 331 -19.09 -16.57 -9.57
N LEU A 332 -18.17 -15.96 -10.31
CA LEU A 332 -18.35 -15.73 -11.74
C LEU A 332 -18.42 -17.05 -12.51
N LEU A 333 -17.79 -18.14 -12.06
CA LEU A 333 -17.77 -19.44 -12.76
C LEU A 333 -18.84 -20.43 -12.29
N GLU A 334 -19.57 -20.10 -11.22
CA GLU A 334 -20.80 -20.80 -10.81
C GLU A 334 -21.94 -20.52 -11.81
#